data_AF-A0A7X3XL26-F1
#
_entry.id   AF-A0A7X3XL26-F1
#
_cell.length_a   1.000
_cell.length_b   1.000
_cell.length_c   1.000
_cell.angle_alpha   90.00
_cell.angle_beta   90.00
_cell.angle_gamma   90.00
#
_symmetry.space_group_name_H-M   'P 1'
#
loop_
_entity.id
_entity.type
_entity.pdbx_description
1 polymer ?
#
loop_
_entity_poly.entity_id
_entity_poly.type
_entity_poly.pdbx_seq_one_letter_code
_entity_poly.pdbx_strand_id
1 'polypeptide(L)'
;MPSDYELTLTYTADADAIGSAFEIITGQGKITGTIRQTTGWAGDSQNFERIPLQETLHVPEGESIITLRLIGEANSADNVKVHSLELISPTAAKVMIDSRKKAQEMRASTDWFVEAKYGVMFHWSTTTQPLRGPQKSYPDAVNAFDIDAFTDMVRETGAGYVIFTAVHGIMHFPAPLKSIKAVMPERACRRDLIGEMADELQEHDIPLILYFHHGVGDTEWIKTAGFLSPDKSGFFRIERDILTEIGHRYSKKVAGYWFDDRYPLQPFEELYEATKVGNPDRIVAWNSWILPKTTEFQEYYGGEFGGALVTPPANFFAENSSASGLQPHGMIFLDDPWQHGYPDTDIAAPLFTTQRLIDYVQTCIAQKLVITMNMGITQDGKVSPATLEQMRTLRQAIREE
;
A
#
# COMPACT_ATOMS: atom_id res chain seq x y z
N MET A 1 -5.29 -11.78 -34.82
CA MET A 1 -6.75 -11.80 -35.03
C MET A 1 -7.24 -10.37 -34.97
N PRO A 2 -7.96 -9.88 -35.99
CA PRO A 2 -8.60 -8.58 -35.92
C PRO A 2 -9.68 -8.63 -34.82
N SER A 3 -9.77 -7.59 -34.01
CA SER A 3 -10.76 -7.51 -32.93
C SER A 3 -11.05 -6.06 -32.59
N ASP A 4 -12.26 -5.84 -32.10
CA ASP A 4 -12.63 -4.58 -31.45
C ASP A 4 -12.19 -4.66 -29.99
N TYR A 5 -11.51 -3.61 -29.53
CA TYR A 5 -11.00 -3.49 -28.17
C TYR A 5 -11.71 -2.34 -27.46
N GLU A 6 -12.20 -2.57 -26.26
CA GLU A 6 -12.53 -1.49 -25.34
C GLU A 6 -11.23 -0.78 -24.95
N LEU A 7 -11.28 0.54 -24.80
CA LEU A 7 -10.11 1.32 -24.41
C LEU A 7 -10.29 1.90 -23.02
N THR A 8 -9.21 1.94 -22.27
CA THR A 8 -9.14 2.72 -21.04
C THR A 8 -7.86 3.54 -21.01
N LEU A 9 -7.98 4.83 -20.70
CA LEU A 9 -6.86 5.75 -20.58
C LEU A 9 -6.65 6.12 -19.12
N THR A 10 -5.45 5.91 -18.61
CA THR A 10 -5.06 6.41 -17.28
C THR A 10 -4.20 7.64 -17.44
N TYR A 11 -4.65 8.77 -16.91
CA TYR A 11 -3.91 10.04 -16.96
C TYR A 11 -4.18 10.91 -15.74
N THR A 12 -3.36 11.93 -15.56
CA THR A 12 -3.64 13.09 -14.71
C THR A 12 -3.73 14.33 -15.60
N ALA A 13 -4.65 15.23 -15.27
CA ALA A 13 -4.84 16.47 -15.99
C ALA A 13 -5.33 17.60 -15.08
N ASP A 14 -4.75 18.78 -15.28
CA ASP A 14 -4.99 19.94 -14.44
C ASP A 14 -6.14 20.78 -15.04
N ALA A 15 -6.62 21.80 -14.33
CA ALA A 15 -7.75 22.63 -14.79
C ALA A 15 -7.49 23.28 -16.16
N ASP A 16 -6.24 23.65 -16.44
CA ASP A 16 -5.83 24.27 -17.70
C ASP A 16 -5.86 23.30 -18.90
N ALA A 17 -5.87 21.99 -18.65
CA ALA A 17 -5.95 20.99 -19.72
C ALA A 17 -7.39 20.70 -20.17
N ILE A 18 -8.40 21.18 -19.42
CA ILE A 18 -9.82 20.92 -19.69
C ILE A 18 -10.17 21.30 -21.13
N GLY A 19 -10.86 20.40 -21.82
CA GLY A 19 -11.36 20.61 -23.17
C GLY A 19 -10.32 20.37 -24.27
N SER A 20 -9.04 20.14 -23.94
CA SER A 20 -8.04 19.71 -24.91
C SER A 20 -8.51 18.42 -25.57
N ALA A 21 -8.52 18.38 -26.90
CA ALA A 21 -8.94 17.19 -27.63
C ALA A 21 -7.78 16.21 -27.78
N PHE A 22 -8.08 14.92 -27.77
CA PHE A 22 -7.14 13.86 -28.10
C PHE A 22 -7.74 12.92 -29.13
N GLU A 23 -6.85 12.18 -29.82
CA GLU A 23 -7.25 11.06 -30.65
C GLU A 23 -6.37 9.84 -30.42
N ILE A 24 -6.98 8.67 -30.63
CA ILE A 24 -6.33 7.36 -30.65
C ILE A 24 -6.59 6.76 -32.03
N ILE A 25 -5.52 6.51 -32.78
CA ILE A 25 -5.61 6.06 -34.17
C ILE A 25 -4.86 4.74 -34.34
N THR A 26 -5.45 3.82 -35.09
CA THR A 26 -4.76 2.65 -35.64
C THR A 26 -5.35 2.25 -36.99
N GLY A 27 -4.53 2.19 -38.05
CA GLY A 27 -5.02 1.94 -39.40
C GLY A 27 -6.12 2.92 -39.82
N GLN A 28 -7.34 2.40 -40.04
CA GLN A 28 -8.54 3.21 -40.32
C GLN A 28 -9.40 3.50 -39.07
N GLY A 29 -9.09 2.87 -37.94
CA GLY A 29 -9.77 3.10 -36.67
C GLY A 29 -9.31 4.41 -36.04
N LYS A 30 -10.27 5.20 -35.55
CA LYS A 30 -10.04 6.46 -34.88
C LYS A 30 -11.07 6.65 -33.77
N ILE A 31 -10.59 6.97 -32.57
CA ILE A 31 -11.40 7.43 -31.44
C ILE A 31 -10.94 8.83 -31.09
N THR A 32 -11.88 9.70 -30.74
CA THR A 32 -11.60 11.04 -30.25
C THR A 32 -12.23 11.27 -28.90
N GLY A 33 -11.61 12.08 -28.07
CA GLY A 33 -12.18 12.49 -26.80
C GLY A 33 -11.66 13.85 -26.37
N THR A 34 -12.16 14.32 -25.24
CA THR A 34 -11.68 15.54 -24.59
C THR A 34 -11.11 15.20 -23.22
N ILE A 35 -10.07 15.92 -22.85
CA ILE A 35 -9.47 15.84 -21.52
C ILE A 35 -10.41 16.51 -20.52
N ARG A 36 -10.64 15.83 -19.40
CA ARG A 36 -11.25 16.42 -18.20
C ARG A 36 -10.20 16.53 -17.12
N GLN A 37 -10.39 17.47 -16.20
CA GLN A 37 -9.56 17.55 -15.01
C GLN A 37 -9.72 16.26 -14.20
N THR A 38 -8.62 15.81 -13.63
CA THR A 38 -8.60 14.69 -12.68
C THR A 38 -8.56 15.20 -11.25
N THR A 39 -9.09 14.39 -10.34
CA THR A 39 -9.37 14.75 -8.95
C THR A 39 -8.87 13.65 -8.03
N GLY A 40 -8.44 14.04 -6.83
CA GLY A 40 -7.89 13.12 -5.85
C GLY A 40 -7.23 13.89 -4.72
N TRP A 41 -6.32 13.22 -4.01
CA TRP A 41 -5.68 13.75 -2.82
C TRP A 41 -4.22 14.20 -3.03
N ALA A 42 -3.57 13.77 -4.11
CA ALA A 42 -2.13 13.94 -4.34
C ALA A 42 -1.73 15.32 -4.90
N GLY A 43 -2.71 16.20 -5.11
CA GLY A 43 -2.52 17.52 -5.70
C GLY A 43 -2.54 17.53 -7.23
N ASP A 44 -2.44 18.74 -7.79
CA ASP A 44 -2.44 18.95 -9.24
C ASP A 44 -1.32 18.15 -9.90
N SER A 45 -1.55 17.67 -11.13
CA SER A 45 -0.56 16.93 -11.90
C SER A 45 -0.10 15.59 -11.28
N GLN A 46 -0.77 15.10 -10.22
CA GLN A 46 -0.51 13.81 -9.56
C GLN A 46 -1.78 12.97 -9.30
N ASN A 47 -2.98 13.51 -9.51
CA ASN A 47 -4.22 12.78 -9.35
C ASN A 47 -4.50 11.93 -10.60
N PHE A 48 -4.01 10.69 -10.62
CA PHE A 48 -4.30 9.80 -11.74
C PHE A 48 -5.69 9.18 -11.63
N GLU A 49 -6.42 9.19 -12.74
CA GLU A 49 -7.71 8.51 -12.87
C GLU A 49 -7.68 7.54 -14.05
N ARG A 50 -8.33 6.39 -13.88
CA ARG A 50 -8.50 5.36 -14.91
C ARG A 50 -9.84 5.58 -15.62
N ILE A 51 -9.81 6.01 -16.88
CA ILE A 51 -10.98 6.53 -17.59
C ILE A 51 -11.35 5.60 -18.77
N PRO A 52 -12.43 4.80 -18.64
CA PRO A 52 -12.95 4.01 -19.75
C PRO A 52 -13.44 4.92 -20.87
N LEU A 53 -13.14 4.57 -22.12
CA LEU A 53 -13.68 5.24 -23.30
C LEU A 53 -14.94 4.51 -23.77
N GLN A 54 -15.90 5.25 -24.31
CA GLN A 54 -17.20 4.69 -24.71
C GLN A 54 -17.15 3.93 -26.04
N GLU A 55 -16.13 4.18 -26.86
CA GLU A 55 -15.96 3.61 -28.18
C GLU A 55 -14.93 2.47 -28.18
N THR A 56 -15.12 1.49 -29.05
CA THR A 56 -14.17 0.40 -29.27
C THR A 56 -13.24 0.70 -30.44
N LEU A 57 -11.97 0.35 -30.31
CA LEU A 57 -10.98 0.49 -31.37
C LEU A 57 -10.82 -0.82 -32.14
N HIS A 58 -11.13 -0.80 -33.43
CA HIS A 58 -10.82 -1.92 -34.32
C HIS A 58 -9.32 -1.97 -34.60
N VAL A 59 -8.64 -3.02 -34.16
CA VAL A 59 -7.22 -3.26 -34.47
C VAL A 59 -7.15 -4.33 -35.57
N PRO A 60 -6.54 -4.03 -36.74
CA PRO A 60 -6.47 -4.97 -37.84
C PRO A 60 -5.55 -6.15 -37.53
N GLU A 61 -5.66 -7.20 -38.34
CA GLU A 61 -4.76 -8.34 -38.23
C GLU A 61 -3.31 -7.98 -38.57
N GLY A 62 -2.37 -8.51 -37.79
CA GLY A 62 -0.94 -8.28 -37.97
C GLY A 62 -0.39 -7.21 -37.04
N GLU A 63 0.76 -6.66 -37.39
CA GLU A 63 1.39 -5.59 -36.64
C GLU A 63 0.62 -4.29 -36.84
N SER A 64 0.24 -3.63 -35.75
CA SER A 64 -0.51 -2.37 -35.77
C SER A 64 0.23 -1.33 -34.95
N ILE A 65 0.34 -0.12 -35.50
CA ILE A 65 0.80 1.06 -34.76
C ILE A 65 -0.44 1.75 -34.19
N ILE A 66 -0.41 2.01 -32.88
CA ILE A 66 -1.44 2.76 -32.18
C ILE A 66 -0.82 4.09 -31.75
N THR A 67 -1.42 5.18 -32.20
CA THR A 67 -0.96 6.53 -31.87
C THR A 67 -1.99 7.22 -31.00
N LEU A 68 -1.61 7.56 -29.76
CA LEU A 68 -2.33 8.49 -28.90
C LEU A 68 -1.66 9.86 -29.00
N ARG A 69 -2.43 10.90 -29.29
CA ARG A 69 -1.93 12.30 -29.30
C ARG A 69 -3.01 13.30 -28.96
N LEU A 70 -2.60 14.45 -28.43
CA LEU A 70 -3.43 15.65 -28.39
C LEU A 70 -3.60 16.22 -29.80
N ILE A 71 -4.75 16.83 -30.07
CA ILE A 71 -5.08 17.45 -31.35
C ILE A 71 -5.67 18.86 -31.16
N GLY A 72 -5.46 19.72 -32.16
CA GLY A 72 -5.86 21.13 -32.12
C GLY A 72 -4.86 22.03 -31.38
N GLU A 73 -5.26 23.27 -31.10
CA GLU A 73 -4.55 24.13 -30.16
C GLU A 73 -4.76 23.54 -28.76
N ALA A 74 -3.84 22.69 -28.31
CA ALA A 74 -3.87 22.17 -26.96
C ALA A 74 -3.68 23.33 -25.98
N ASN A 75 -4.55 23.44 -24.98
CA ASN A 75 -4.46 24.50 -23.97
C ASN A 75 -3.14 24.41 -23.17
N SER A 76 -2.59 23.20 -22.99
CA SER A 76 -1.20 22.93 -22.62
C SER A 76 -0.92 21.42 -22.62
N ALA A 77 0.07 20.96 -23.40
CA ALA A 77 0.49 19.56 -23.37
C ALA A 77 1.24 19.18 -22.08
N ASP A 78 1.81 20.17 -21.39
CA ASP A 78 2.54 19.96 -20.13
C ASP A 78 1.61 19.63 -18.96
N ASN A 79 0.31 19.91 -19.12
CA ASN A 79 -0.72 19.76 -18.10
C ASN A 79 -1.49 18.44 -18.20
N VAL A 80 -1.03 17.50 -19.05
CA VAL A 80 -1.58 16.14 -19.16
C VAL A 80 -0.44 15.13 -19.12
N LYS A 81 -0.47 14.22 -18.15
CA LYS A 81 0.49 13.10 -18.08
C LYS A 81 -0.25 11.78 -18.23
N VAL A 82 0.08 11.05 -19.29
CA VAL A 82 -0.49 9.73 -19.57
C VAL A 82 0.35 8.67 -18.86
N HIS A 83 -0.31 7.81 -18.09
CA HIS A 83 0.31 6.64 -17.47
C HIS A 83 0.16 5.40 -18.33
N SER A 84 -1.04 5.12 -18.84
CA SER A 84 -1.31 3.93 -19.65
C SER A 84 -2.44 4.16 -20.65
N LEU A 85 -2.36 3.43 -21.77
CA LEU A 85 -3.47 3.14 -22.67
C LEU A 85 -3.68 1.62 -22.65
N GLU A 86 -4.81 1.19 -22.12
CA GLU A 86 -5.18 -0.22 -22.00
C GLU A 86 -6.10 -0.61 -23.16
N LEU A 87 -5.73 -1.69 -23.86
CA LEU A 87 -6.56 -2.34 -24.88
C LEU A 87 -7.18 -3.59 -24.28
N ILE A 88 -8.50 -3.58 -24.11
CA ILE A 88 -9.25 -4.63 -23.43
C ILE A 88 -10.02 -5.42 -24.48
N SER A 89 -9.58 -6.65 -24.75
CA SER A 89 -10.30 -7.56 -25.65
C SER A 89 -11.63 -8.01 -25.03
N PRO A 90 -12.62 -8.47 -25.82
CA PRO A 90 -13.87 -9.00 -25.27
C PRO A 90 -13.67 -10.16 -24.27
N THR A 91 -12.66 -11.00 -24.51
CA THR A 91 -12.28 -12.07 -23.58
C THR A 91 -11.74 -11.50 -22.27
N ALA A 92 -10.85 -10.50 -22.35
CA ALA A 92 -10.30 -9.85 -21.16
C ALA A 92 -11.38 -9.11 -20.35
N ALA A 93 -12.31 -8.41 -21.02
CA ALA A 93 -13.43 -7.73 -20.38
C ALA A 93 -14.28 -8.72 -19.55
N LYS A 94 -14.59 -9.90 -20.11
CA LYS A 94 -15.30 -10.96 -19.39
C LYS A 94 -14.51 -11.47 -18.18
N VAL A 95 -13.21 -11.74 -18.35
CA VAL A 95 -12.33 -12.18 -17.24
C VAL A 95 -12.27 -11.12 -16.13
N MET A 96 -12.23 -9.83 -16.47
CA MET A 96 -12.23 -8.74 -15.49
C MET A 96 -13.53 -8.69 -14.68
N ILE A 97 -14.69 -8.93 -15.32
CA ILE A 97 -15.99 -8.99 -14.63
C ILE A 97 -16.01 -10.18 -13.65
N ASP A 98 -15.64 -11.37 -14.13
CA ASP A 98 -15.61 -12.59 -13.31
C ASP A 98 -14.61 -12.45 -12.14
N SER A 99 -13.43 -11.88 -12.40
CA SER A 99 -12.40 -11.62 -11.39
C SER A 99 -12.87 -10.61 -10.33
N ARG A 100 -13.53 -9.51 -10.74
CA ARG A 100 -14.13 -8.54 -9.80
C ARG A 100 -15.16 -9.21 -8.90
N LYS A 101 -16.04 -10.02 -9.48
CA LYS A 101 -17.05 -10.76 -8.71
C LYS A 101 -16.40 -11.72 -7.71
N LYS A 102 -15.42 -12.50 -8.15
CA LYS A 102 -14.67 -13.41 -7.27
C LYS A 102 -13.99 -12.66 -6.12
N ALA A 103 -13.32 -11.55 -6.43
CA ALA A 103 -12.68 -10.72 -5.41
C ALA A 103 -13.70 -10.20 -4.38
N GLN A 104 -14.86 -9.70 -4.83
CA GLN A 104 -15.93 -9.25 -3.93
C GLN A 104 -16.45 -10.37 -3.01
N GLU A 105 -16.60 -11.59 -3.52
CA GLU A 105 -17.04 -12.75 -2.74
C GLU A 105 -16.00 -13.21 -1.71
N MET A 106 -14.71 -12.95 -1.96
CA MET A 106 -13.62 -13.35 -1.07
C MET A 106 -13.22 -12.30 -0.01
N ARG A 107 -13.66 -11.04 -0.19
CA ARG A 107 -13.25 -9.95 0.70
C ARG A 107 -13.71 -10.18 2.13
N ALA A 108 -12.79 -9.91 3.06
CA ALA A 108 -13.11 -9.86 4.48
C ALA A 108 -13.90 -8.58 4.81
N SER A 109 -14.65 -8.60 5.92
CA SER A 109 -15.23 -7.37 6.46
C SER A 109 -14.13 -6.44 6.98
N THR A 110 -14.28 -5.14 6.72
CA THR A 110 -13.43 -4.07 7.26
C THR A 110 -14.07 -3.36 8.44
N ASP A 111 -15.18 -3.86 8.99
CA ASP A 111 -15.92 -3.19 10.06
C ASP A 111 -15.05 -2.98 11.30
N TRP A 112 -14.32 -4.01 11.72
CA TRP A 112 -13.38 -3.91 12.85
C TRP A 112 -12.30 -2.84 12.62
N PHE A 113 -11.90 -2.65 11.36
CA PHE A 113 -10.88 -1.67 10.98
C PHE A 113 -11.42 -0.24 11.08
N VAL A 114 -12.70 -0.04 10.72
CA VAL A 114 -13.41 1.23 10.93
C VAL A 114 -13.61 1.50 12.41
N GLU A 115 -14.05 0.50 13.18
CA GLU A 115 -14.25 0.57 14.63
C GLU A 115 -12.94 0.87 15.38
N ALA A 116 -11.80 0.43 14.84
CA ALA A 116 -10.49 0.74 15.37
C ALA A 116 -10.18 2.24 15.33
N LYS A 117 -10.86 3.04 14.51
CA LYS A 117 -10.68 4.50 14.31
C LYS A 117 -9.32 4.87 13.71
N TYR A 118 -8.24 4.58 14.43
CA TYR A 118 -6.86 4.83 14.03
C TYR A 118 -5.93 3.72 14.51
N GLY A 119 -4.80 3.56 13.81
CA GLY A 119 -3.71 2.69 14.21
C GLY A 119 -2.38 3.41 14.22
N VAL A 120 -1.34 2.70 14.64
CA VAL A 120 0.05 3.17 14.56
C VAL A 120 0.86 2.28 13.63
N MET A 121 1.86 2.87 12.99
CA MET A 121 2.82 2.13 12.18
C MET A 121 4.26 2.40 12.63
N PHE A 122 5.11 1.41 12.39
CA PHE A 122 6.54 1.54 12.62
C PHE A 122 7.31 0.98 11.42
N HIS A 123 7.96 1.85 10.65
CA HIS A 123 8.99 1.40 9.70
C HIS A 123 10.25 1.00 10.46
N TRP A 124 10.39 -0.30 10.69
CA TRP A 124 11.53 -0.89 11.37
C TRP A 124 12.24 -1.89 10.45
N SER A 125 13.42 -1.51 9.95
CA SER A 125 14.06 -2.21 8.85
C SER A 125 15.57 -2.42 9.07
N THR A 126 16.24 -2.98 8.06
CA THR A 126 17.70 -3.15 8.04
C THR A 126 18.48 -1.83 8.08
N THR A 127 17.82 -0.69 7.86
CA THR A 127 18.47 0.64 7.90
C THR A 127 18.03 1.50 9.08
N THR A 128 17.18 0.98 9.97
CA THR A 128 16.80 1.67 11.22
C THR A 128 18.01 1.85 12.12
N GLN A 129 18.17 3.04 12.68
CA GLN A 129 19.31 3.43 13.52
C GLN A 129 18.95 3.38 15.02
N PRO A 130 19.93 3.17 15.92
CA PRO A 130 19.78 3.58 17.31
C PRO A 130 19.89 5.11 17.41
N LEU A 131 19.42 5.70 18.51
CA LEU A 131 19.62 7.14 18.73
C LEU A 131 21.11 7.51 18.71
N ARG A 132 21.95 6.68 19.32
CA ARG A 132 23.40 6.91 19.47
C ARG A 132 24.17 5.61 19.31
N GLY A 133 25.37 5.72 18.76
CA GLY A 133 26.28 4.59 18.60
C GLY A 133 26.04 3.79 17.31
N PRO A 134 26.81 2.72 17.10
CA PRO A 134 26.79 1.99 15.84
C PRO A 134 25.49 1.22 15.65
N GLN A 135 25.00 1.19 14.41
CA GLN A 135 23.90 0.34 14.00
C GLN A 135 24.23 -1.14 14.24
N LYS A 136 23.31 -1.87 14.87
CA LYS A 136 23.36 -3.32 14.99
C LYS A 136 23.04 -3.97 13.65
N SER A 137 23.58 -5.18 13.42
CA SER A 137 23.09 -6.04 12.35
C SER A 137 21.58 -6.31 12.53
N TYR A 138 20.84 -6.57 11.46
CA TYR A 138 19.40 -6.80 11.56
C TYR A 138 19.06 -7.98 12.52
N PRO A 139 19.72 -9.15 12.47
CA PRO A 139 19.49 -10.20 13.46
C PRO A 139 19.78 -9.79 14.91
N ASP A 140 20.82 -8.99 15.16
CA ASP A 140 21.12 -8.51 16.51
C ASP A 140 20.11 -7.46 16.99
N ALA A 141 19.60 -6.62 16.08
CA ALA A 141 18.50 -5.70 16.37
C ALA A 141 17.22 -6.48 16.70
N VAL A 142 16.88 -7.51 15.92
CA VAL A 142 15.75 -8.42 16.19
C VAL A 142 15.90 -9.05 17.57
N ASN A 143 17.08 -9.54 17.94
CA ASN A 143 17.31 -10.14 19.26
C ASN A 143 17.25 -9.13 20.41
N ALA A 144 17.54 -7.86 20.15
CA ALA A 144 17.57 -6.81 21.17
C ALA A 144 16.26 -6.03 21.29
N PHE A 145 15.28 -6.28 20.42
CA PHE A 145 13.99 -5.59 20.44
C PHE A 145 13.21 -5.96 21.71
N ASP A 146 12.81 -4.96 22.48
CA ASP A 146 12.06 -5.13 23.72
C ASP A 146 10.55 -5.16 23.41
N ILE A 147 9.98 -6.37 23.43
CA ILE A 147 8.57 -6.58 23.04
C ILE A 147 7.64 -6.04 24.12
N ASP A 148 7.92 -6.28 25.40
CA ASP A 148 7.08 -5.82 26.51
C ASP A 148 6.99 -4.28 26.51
N ALA A 149 8.15 -3.62 26.41
CA ALA A 149 8.20 -2.16 26.34
C ALA A 149 7.51 -1.60 25.09
N PHE A 150 7.62 -2.29 23.95
CA PHE A 150 6.93 -1.91 22.72
C PHE A 150 5.41 -2.03 22.88
N THR A 151 4.92 -3.14 23.39
CA THR A 151 3.50 -3.39 23.59
C THR A 151 2.89 -2.39 24.58
N ASP A 152 3.57 -2.12 25.70
CA ASP A 152 3.14 -1.08 26.64
C ASP A 152 3.09 0.31 25.98
N MET A 153 4.11 0.65 25.18
CA MET A 153 4.11 1.90 24.41
C MET A 153 2.93 1.99 23.45
N VAL A 154 2.64 0.92 22.69
CA VAL A 154 1.49 0.88 21.78
C VAL A 154 0.19 1.10 22.55
N ARG A 155 0.00 0.45 23.71
CA ARG A 155 -1.20 0.61 24.54
C ARG A 155 -1.37 2.06 25.00
N GLU A 156 -0.29 2.74 25.34
CA GLU A 156 -0.34 4.15 25.72
C GLU A 156 -0.85 5.06 24.59
N THR A 157 -0.61 4.70 23.32
CA THR A 157 -1.12 5.45 22.16
C THR A 157 -2.63 5.33 21.95
N GLY A 158 -3.28 4.31 22.51
CA GLY A 158 -4.71 4.02 22.28
C GLY A 158 -5.04 3.59 20.85
N ALA A 159 -4.03 3.18 20.06
CA ALA A 159 -4.20 2.65 18.72
C ALA A 159 -5.08 1.40 18.73
N GLY A 160 -5.98 1.29 17.76
CA GLY A 160 -6.85 0.13 17.60
C GLY A 160 -6.23 -1.01 16.79
N TYR A 161 -5.03 -0.83 16.23
CA TYR A 161 -4.22 -1.84 15.56
C TYR A 161 -2.79 -1.33 15.37
N VAL A 162 -1.87 -2.24 15.04
CA VAL A 162 -0.48 -1.93 14.67
C VAL A 162 -0.20 -2.39 13.25
N ILE A 163 0.47 -1.55 12.45
CA ILE A 163 1.18 -1.98 11.25
C ILE A 163 2.68 -2.07 11.57
N PHE A 164 3.28 -3.24 11.44
CA PHE A 164 4.72 -3.42 11.68
C PHE A 164 5.42 -3.98 10.44
N THR A 165 6.62 -3.47 10.14
CA THR A 165 7.44 -3.92 9.01
C THR A 165 7.91 -5.36 9.20
N ALA A 166 7.34 -6.28 8.42
CA ALA A 166 7.84 -7.64 8.30
C ALA A 166 9.03 -7.72 7.32
N VAL A 167 8.95 -6.98 6.21
CA VAL A 167 10.00 -6.84 5.19
C VAL A 167 9.91 -5.45 4.57
N HIS A 168 11.05 -4.78 4.38
CA HIS A 168 11.14 -3.51 3.65
C HIS A 168 11.84 -3.70 2.29
N GLY A 169 12.36 -2.62 1.69
CA GLY A 169 13.16 -2.64 0.47
C GLY A 169 14.22 -3.75 0.43
N ILE A 170 14.84 -4.05 1.58
CA ILE A 170 15.81 -5.12 1.73
C ILE A 170 15.17 -6.37 2.33
N MET A 171 15.34 -7.54 1.68
CA MET A 171 14.76 -8.79 2.16
C MET A 171 15.50 -9.26 3.43
N HIS A 172 14.87 -9.02 4.57
CA HIS A 172 15.19 -9.62 5.84
C HIS A 172 13.89 -9.77 6.64
N PHE A 173 13.59 -10.99 7.08
CA PHE A 173 12.37 -11.28 7.84
C PHE A 173 12.71 -11.59 9.30
N PRO A 174 12.04 -10.96 10.28
CA PRO A 174 12.36 -11.10 11.70
C PRO A 174 11.72 -12.35 12.33
N ALA A 175 11.79 -13.49 11.61
CA ALA A 175 11.34 -14.81 12.03
C ALA A 175 12.01 -15.92 11.19
N PRO A 176 12.08 -17.17 11.68
CA PRO A 176 12.75 -18.26 10.98
C PRO A 176 11.86 -18.93 9.92
N LEU A 177 11.48 -18.17 8.87
CA LEU A 177 10.73 -18.69 7.72
C LEU A 177 11.57 -19.61 6.83
N LYS A 178 11.06 -20.82 6.56
CA LYS A 178 11.72 -21.83 5.73
C LYS A 178 11.72 -21.45 4.25
N SER A 179 10.64 -20.85 3.77
CA SER A 179 10.48 -20.33 2.40
C SER A 179 11.57 -19.33 2.05
N ILE A 180 11.85 -18.36 2.93
CA ILE A 180 12.96 -17.41 2.75
C ILE A 180 14.31 -18.12 2.84
N LYS A 181 14.49 -19.01 3.82
CA LYS A 181 15.76 -19.75 3.98
C LYS A 181 16.10 -20.65 2.80
N ALA A 182 15.09 -21.16 2.09
CA ALA A 182 15.29 -21.97 0.89
C ALA A 182 15.89 -21.16 -0.27
N VAL A 183 15.71 -19.84 -0.26
CA VAL A 183 16.28 -18.91 -1.25
C VAL A 183 17.61 -18.36 -0.73
N MET A 184 17.60 -17.74 0.45
CA MET A 184 18.77 -17.13 1.09
C MET A 184 18.69 -17.29 2.62
N PRO A 185 19.40 -18.28 3.21
CA PRO A 185 19.32 -18.62 4.64
C PRO A 185 19.53 -17.46 5.62
N GLU A 186 20.40 -16.52 5.28
CA GLU A 186 20.78 -15.38 6.10
C GLU A 186 19.71 -14.28 6.16
N ARG A 187 18.72 -14.33 5.27
CA ARG A 187 17.63 -13.34 5.18
C ARG A 187 16.45 -13.64 6.12
N ALA A 188 16.54 -14.69 6.93
CA ALA A 188 15.55 -15.01 7.95
C ALA A 188 16.20 -15.13 9.33
N CYS A 189 15.69 -14.36 10.29
CA CYS A 189 16.21 -14.36 11.66
C CYS A 189 15.91 -15.65 12.42
N ARG A 190 16.58 -15.85 13.56
CA ARG A 190 16.35 -17.01 14.44
C ARG A 190 15.20 -16.80 15.42
N ARG A 191 15.19 -15.64 16.10
CA ARG A 191 14.07 -15.20 16.95
C ARG A 191 12.85 -14.93 16.08
N ASP A 192 11.68 -15.29 16.59
CA ASP A 192 10.39 -15.09 15.94
C ASP A 192 9.71 -13.85 16.51
N LEU A 193 10.23 -12.67 16.14
CA LEU A 193 9.79 -11.39 16.68
C LEU A 193 8.34 -11.08 16.29
N ILE A 194 7.92 -11.46 15.07
CA ILE A 194 6.52 -11.29 14.64
C ILE A 194 5.59 -12.17 15.47
N GLY A 195 5.98 -13.42 15.75
CA GLY A 195 5.20 -14.32 16.60
C GLY A 195 5.05 -13.77 18.02
N GLU A 196 6.15 -13.35 18.63
CA GLU A 196 6.16 -12.73 19.98
C GLU A 196 5.31 -11.45 20.02
N MET A 197 5.48 -10.55 19.04
CA MET A 197 4.69 -9.32 18.94
C MET A 197 3.19 -9.61 18.77
N ALA A 198 2.85 -10.57 17.91
CA ALA A 198 1.46 -10.91 17.65
C ALA A 198 0.79 -11.53 18.89
N ASP A 199 1.53 -12.33 19.67
CA ASP A 199 1.04 -12.89 20.94
C ASP A 199 0.76 -11.78 21.96
N GLU A 200 1.72 -10.90 22.21
CA GLU A 200 1.60 -9.82 23.21
C GLU A 200 0.54 -8.79 22.83
N LEU A 201 0.45 -8.39 21.56
CA LEU A 201 -0.62 -7.49 21.09
C LEU A 201 -2.00 -8.13 21.20
N GLN A 202 -2.11 -9.44 20.96
CA GLN A 202 -3.38 -10.16 21.08
C GLN A 202 -3.89 -10.24 22.51
N GLU A 203 -3.01 -10.29 23.53
CA GLU A 203 -3.43 -10.22 24.94
C GLU A 203 -4.14 -8.90 25.30
N HIS A 204 -4.01 -7.89 24.44
CA HIS A 204 -4.62 -6.58 24.58
C HIS A 204 -5.67 -6.25 23.50
N ASP A 205 -6.10 -7.27 22.74
CA ASP A 205 -7.05 -7.12 21.64
C ASP A 205 -6.60 -6.10 20.58
N ILE A 206 -5.29 -5.99 20.33
CA ILE A 206 -4.70 -5.11 19.32
C ILE A 206 -4.32 -5.94 18.09
N PRO A 207 -5.04 -5.83 16.96
CA PRO A 207 -4.72 -6.57 15.75
C PRO A 207 -3.38 -6.13 15.14
N LEU A 208 -2.60 -7.10 14.68
CA LEU A 208 -1.35 -6.87 13.94
C LEU A 208 -1.56 -7.00 12.43
N ILE A 209 -1.20 -5.95 11.68
CA ILE A 209 -1.07 -5.94 10.23
C ILE A 209 0.42 -5.94 9.87
N LEU A 210 0.82 -6.75 8.90
CA LEU A 210 2.20 -6.77 8.43
C LEU A 210 2.38 -5.83 7.25
N TYR A 211 3.25 -4.83 7.39
CA TYR A 211 3.80 -4.15 6.24
C TYR A 211 4.78 -5.10 5.53
N PHE A 212 4.65 -5.24 4.22
CA PHE A 212 5.44 -6.17 3.44
C PHE A 212 5.83 -5.58 2.09
N HIS A 213 7.14 -5.46 1.86
CA HIS A 213 7.69 -5.14 0.56
C HIS A 213 8.27 -6.40 -0.10
N HIS A 214 8.19 -6.51 -1.44
CA HIS A 214 8.64 -7.68 -2.21
C HIS A 214 10.17 -7.92 -2.19
N GLY A 215 10.93 -7.15 -1.41
CA GLY A 215 12.39 -7.18 -1.36
C GLY A 215 13.09 -6.67 -2.63
N VAL A 216 12.40 -5.91 -3.49
CA VAL A 216 12.96 -5.51 -4.79
C VAL A 216 14.05 -4.43 -4.75
N GLY A 217 14.27 -3.82 -3.58
CA GLY A 217 15.44 -2.97 -3.32
C GLY A 217 16.71 -3.76 -2.99
N ASP A 218 16.60 -5.06 -2.74
CA ASP A 218 17.74 -5.95 -2.46
C ASP A 218 18.25 -6.60 -3.73
N THR A 219 19.41 -6.11 -4.19
CA THR A 219 20.04 -6.58 -5.43
C THR A 219 20.35 -8.09 -5.42
N GLU A 220 20.76 -8.63 -4.27
CA GLU A 220 21.11 -10.06 -4.17
C GLU A 220 19.85 -10.93 -4.15
N TRP A 221 18.83 -10.48 -3.42
CA TRP A 221 17.53 -11.15 -3.36
C TRP A 221 16.85 -11.18 -4.73
N ILE A 222 16.70 -10.05 -5.42
CA ILE A 222 16.00 -10.01 -6.72
C ILE A 222 16.68 -10.88 -7.78
N LYS A 223 18.00 -11.01 -7.70
CA LYS A 223 18.76 -11.88 -8.58
C LYS A 223 18.51 -13.35 -8.24
N THR A 224 18.56 -13.70 -6.96
CA THR A 224 18.45 -15.09 -6.48
C THR A 224 17.02 -15.61 -6.57
N ALA A 225 16.03 -14.80 -6.19
CA ALA A 225 14.61 -15.11 -6.26
C ALA A 225 14.06 -15.01 -7.70
N GLY A 226 14.85 -14.53 -8.66
CA GLY A 226 14.49 -14.54 -10.08
C GLY A 226 13.59 -13.40 -10.55
N PHE A 227 13.50 -12.28 -9.81
CA PHE A 227 12.72 -11.11 -10.24
C PHE A 227 13.27 -10.48 -11.53
N LEU A 228 14.59 -10.54 -11.74
CA LEU A 228 15.25 -10.04 -12.95
C LEU A 228 15.00 -10.92 -14.20
N SER A 229 14.39 -12.08 -14.04
CA SER A 229 13.98 -12.94 -15.16
C SER A 229 12.88 -12.28 -15.99
N PRO A 230 12.84 -12.47 -17.33
CA PRO A 230 11.68 -12.13 -18.15
C PRO A 230 10.42 -12.85 -17.67
N ASP A 231 10.53 -14.14 -17.36
CA ASP A 231 9.48 -14.89 -16.68
C ASP A 231 9.66 -14.79 -15.16
N LYS A 232 8.77 -14.03 -14.51
CA LYS A 232 8.74 -13.81 -13.06
C LYS A 232 7.93 -14.85 -12.30
N SER A 233 7.42 -15.89 -12.95
CA SER A 233 6.60 -16.92 -12.31
C SER A 233 7.32 -17.59 -11.14
N GLY A 234 8.65 -17.77 -11.22
CA GLY A 234 9.46 -18.30 -10.12
C GLY A 234 9.49 -17.38 -8.91
N PHE A 235 9.63 -16.08 -9.13
CA PHE A 235 9.62 -15.07 -8.07
C PHE A 235 8.27 -15.05 -7.35
N PHE A 236 7.16 -15.02 -8.09
CA PHE A 236 5.83 -15.00 -7.47
C PHE A 236 5.45 -16.31 -6.79
N ARG A 237 5.99 -17.46 -7.22
CA ARG A 237 5.88 -18.71 -6.45
C ARG A 237 6.59 -18.61 -5.10
N ILE A 238 7.79 -18.06 -5.06
CA ILE A 238 8.52 -17.82 -3.79
C ILE A 238 7.70 -16.91 -2.89
N GLU A 239 7.18 -15.81 -3.42
CA GLU A 239 6.37 -14.87 -2.65
C GLU A 239 5.10 -15.53 -2.09
N ARG A 240 4.36 -16.27 -2.91
CA ARG A 240 3.20 -17.06 -2.48
C ARG A 240 3.58 -18.05 -1.38
N ASP A 241 4.70 -18.75 -1.51
CA ASP A 241 5.16 -19.72 -0.51
C ASP A 241 5.51 -19.03 0.83
N ILE A 242 6.09 -17.81 0.78
CA ILE A 242 6.32 -16.96 1.96
C ILE A 242 4.99 -16.58 2.62
N LEU A 243 4.04 -16.03 1.87
CA LEU A 243 2.73 -15.62 2.39
C LEU A 243 1.94 -16.80 2.96
N THR A 244 2.01 -17.96 2.31
CA THR A 244 1.38 -19.21 2.77
C THR A 244 2.02 -19.69 4.08
N GLU A 245 3.35 -19.63 4.20
CA GLU A 245 4.04 -20.01 5.44
C GLU A 245 3.70 -19.06 6.59
N ILE A 246 3.70 -17.74 6.36
CA ILE A 246 3.24 -16.73 7.34
C ILE A 246 1.79 -17.05 7.74
N GLY A 247 0.95 -17.37 6.77
CA GLY A 247 -0.44 -17.74 6.95
C GLY A 247 -0.64 -18.92 7.91
N HIS A 248 0.08 -20.02 7.68
CA HIS A 248 0.07 -21.20 8.55
C HIS A 248 0.70 -20.93 9.92
N ARG A 249 1.77 -20.13 9.97
CA ARG A 249 2.55 -19.89 11.17
C ARG A 249 1.78 -19.04 12.19
N TYR A 250 1.16 -17.95 11.74
CA TYR A 250 0.52 -16.99 12.63
C TYR A 250 -1.01 -17.10 12.62
N SER A 251 -1.63 -17.70 11.60
CA SER A 251 -3.09 -17.88 11.52
C SER A 251 -3.82 -16.56 11.88
N LYS A 252 -4.75 -16.58 12.84
CA LYS A 252 -5.53 -15.41 13.24
C LYS A 252 -4.74 -14.31 13.96
N LYS A 253 -3.51 -14.58 14.40
CA LYS A 253 -2.67 -13.59 15.10
C LYS A 253 -2.23 -12.43 14.19
N VAL A 254 -2.17 -12.66 12.87
CA VAL A 254 -1.99 -11.62 11.87
C VAL A 254 -3.35 -11.32 11.23
N ALA A 255 -3.78 -10.07 11.37
CA ALA A 255 -5.08 -9.55 10.96
C ALA A 255 -5.07 -8.92 9.56
N GLY A 256 -3.90 -8.69 8.95
CA GLY A 256 -3.85 -8.15 7.61
C GLY A 256 -2.46 -7.91 7.06
N TYR A 257 -2.42 -7.36 5.85
CA TYR A 257 -1.20 -6.98 5.14
C TYR A 257 -1.35 -5.59 4.50
N TRP A 258 -0.28 -4.81 4.58
CA TRP A 258 -0.08 -3.61 3.78
C TRP A 258 1.12 -3.84 2.88
N PHE A 259 0.89 -4.03 1.58
CA PHE A 259 1.96 -4.32 0.63
C PHE A 259 2.52 -3.05 0.00
N ASP A 260 3.84 -2.89 0.09
CA ASP A 260 4.56 -1.81 -0.55
C ASP A 260 5.30 -2.25 -1.80
N ASP A 261 5.45 -1.28 -2.70
CA ASP A 261 5.90 -1.45 -4.07
C ASP A 261 5.03 -2.46 -4.84
N ARG A 262 4.92 -2.28 -6.16
CA ARG A 262 4.10 -3.17 -6.97
C ARG A 262 4.69 -3.41 -8.33
N TYR A 263 4.60 -4.67 -8.74
CA TYR A 263 4.78 -5.02 -10.14
C TYR A 263 3.40 -5.12 -10.81
N PRO A 264 3.11 -4.34 -11.88
CA PRO A 264 1.77 -4.27 -12.47
C PRO A 264 1.17 -5.60 -12.94
N LEU A 265 2.02 -6.60 -13.22
CA LEU A 265 1.61 -7.93 -13.68
C LEU A 265 1.76 -9.00 -12.59
N GLN A 266 1.68 -8.61 -11.31
CA GLN A 266 1.58 -9.55 -10.19
C GLN A 266 0.37 -10.49 -10.38
N PRO A 267 0.48 -11.78 -10.00
CA PRO A 267 -0.66 -12.69 -9.97
C PRO A 267 -1.51 -12.41 -8.72
N PHE A 268 -2.18 -11.25 -8.70
CA PHE A 268 -2.87 -10.72 -7.52
C PHE A 268 -3.87 -11.70 -6.90
N GLU A 269 -4.60 -12.46 -7.71
CA GLU A 269 -5.56 -13.46 -7.21
C GLU A 269 -4.86 -14.56 -6.40
N GLU A 270 -3.78 -15.13 -6.95
CA GLU A 270 -3.00 -16.19 -6.30
C GLU A 270 -2.31 -15.70 -5.03
N LEU A 271 -1.71 -14.50 -5.08
CA LEU A 271 -1.07 -13.90 -3.91
C LEU A 271 -2.10 -13.56 -2.84
N TYR A 272 -3.26 -13.02 -3.22
CA TYR A 272 -4.34 -12.73 -2.30
C TYR A 272 -4.87 -14.03 -1.65
N GLU A 273 -5.09 -15.10 -2.39
CA GLU A 273 -5.44 -16.41 -1.82
C GLU A 273 -4.40 -16.86 -0.77
N ALA A 274 -3.10 -16.69 -1.05
CA ALA A 274 -2.05 -16.99 -0.08
C ALA A 274 -2.13 -16.12 1.18
N THR A 275 -2.47 -14.83 1.06
CA THR A 275 -2.70 -13.98 2.25
C THR A 275 -3.84 -14.45 3.13
N LYS A 276 -4.81 -15.21 2.59
CA LYS A 276 -5.96 -15.72 3.35
C LYS A 276 -5.70 -17.06 4.05
N VAL A 277 -4.56 -17.71 3.79
CA VAL A 277 -4.22 -19.02 4.40
C VAL A 277 -4.19 -18.92 5.92
N GLY A 278 -4.99 -19.76 6.59
CA GLY A 278 -5.07 -19.83 8.05
C GLY A 278 -5.89 -18.70 8.69
N ASN A 279 -6.33 -17.69 7.95
CA ASN A 279 -7.24 -16.64 8.40
C ASN A 279 -7.93 -15.95 7.19
N PRO A 280 -9.17 -16.34 6.82
CA PRO A 280 -9.90 -15.71 5.72
C PRO A 280 -10.30 -14.25 6.02
N ASP A 281 -10.29 -13.84 7.29
CA ASP A 281 -10.71 -12.51 7.73
C ASP A 281 -9.60 -11.45 7.61
N ARG A 282 -8.41 -11.80 7.10
CA ARG A 282 -7.32 -10.83 6.93
C ARG A 282 -7.67 -9.75 5.93
N ILE A 283 -7.45 -8.48 6.26
CA ILE A 283 -7.59 -7.39 5.29
C ILE A 283 -6.27 -7.16 4.55
N VAL A 284 -6.34 -6.82 3.26
CA VAL A 284 -5.17 -6.61 2.40
C VAL A 284 -5.26 -5.26 1.70
N ALA A 285 -4.15 -4.54 1.65
CA ALA A 285 -3.96 -3.39 0.77
C ALA A 285 -2.74 -3.61 -0.13
N TRP A 286 -2.91 -3.36 -1.43
CA TRP A 286 -1.80 -3.23 -2.39
C TRP A 286 -1.58 -1.75 -2.64
N ASN A 287 -0.48 -1.19 -2.13
CA ASN A 287 -0.23 0.25 -2.24
C ASN A 287 -0.12 0.68 -3.71
N SER A 288 -1.10 1.47 -4.17
CA SER A 288 -1.07 2.04 -5.51
C SER A 288 -0.42 3.44 -5.54
N TRP A 289 0.06 3.94 -4.41
CA TRP A 289 0.47 5.32 -4.22
C TRP A 289 -0.57 6.30 -4.77
N ILE A 290 -0.21 7.14 -5.75
CA ILE A 290 -1.10 8.13 -6.38
C ILE A 290 -1.89 7.57 -7.59
N LEU A 291 -1.64 6.33 -7.98
CA LEU A 291 -2.28 5.70 -9.12
C LEU A 291 -3.59 5.00 -8.69
N PRO A 292 -4.55 4.82 -9.61
CA PRO A 292 -5.74 4.01 -9.36
C PRO A 292 -5.39 2.59 -8.89
N LYS A 293 -6.33 1.97 -8.15
CA LYS A 293 -6.16 0.58 -7.72
C LYS A 293 -5.90 -0.33 -8.92
N THR A 294 -4.96 -1.25 -8.78
CA THR A 294 -4.54 -2.17 -9.86
C THR A 294 -5.25 -3.51 -9.82
N THR A 295 -5.90 -3.83 -8.71
CA THR A 295 -6.57 -5.11 -8.48
C THR A 295 -7.81 -4.93 -7.62
N GLU A 296 -8.77 -5.84 -7.78
CA GLU A 296 -9.94 -5.96 -6.93
C GLU A 296 -9.67 -6.84 -5.69
N PHE A 297 -8.59 -7.60 -5.66
CA PHE A 297 -8.20 -8.50 -4.57
C PHE A 297 -7.52 -7.75 -3.41
N GLN A 298 -8.27 -6.86 -2.77
CA GLN A 298 -7.89 -6.07 -1.59
C GLN A 298 -9.13 -5.45 -0.94
N GLU A 299 -9.04 -5.18 0.36
CA GLU A 299 -10.14 -4.68 1.17
C GLU A 299 -10.07 -3.17 1.39
N TYR A 300 -8.87 -2.60 1.49
CA TYR A 300 -8.69 -1.20 1.89
C TYR A 300 -7.62 -0.48 1.06
N TYR A 301 -7.68 0.84 1.05
CA TYR A 301 -6.77 1.67 0.27
C TYR A 301 -5.43 1.87 1.00
N GLY A 302 -4.29 1.76 0.28
CA GLY A 302 -2.96 1.90 0.88
C GLY A 302 -2.72 3.26 1.54
N GLY A 303 -3.10 4.35 0.87
CA GLY A 303 -3.25 5.67 1.49
C GLY A 303 -1.95 6.38 1.89
N GLU A 304 -0.83 6.13 1.22
CA GLU A 304 0.47 6.73 1.57
C GLU A 304 0.52 8.26 1.35
N PHE A 305 -0.01 9.03 2.30
CA PHE A 305 -0.14 10.49 2.25
C PHE A 305 1.12 11.23 2.72
N GLY A 306 1.98 10.56 3.49
CA GLY A 306 3.24 11.11 3.99
C GLY A 306 3.04 12.17 5.08
N GLY A 307 3.78 13.28 4.99
CA GLY A 307 3.86 14.31 6.04
C GLY A 307 2.73 15.33 6.03
N ALA A 308 1.55 14.97 5.50
CA ALA A 308 0.41 15.86 5.35
C ALA A 308 -0.87 15.25 5.93
N LEU A 309 -1.67 16.06 6.61
CA LEU A 309 -3.00 15.68 7.08
C LEU A 309 -3.97 15.77 5.91
N VAL A 310 -4.29 14.63 5.30
CA VAL A 310 -5.04 14.52 4.05
C VAL A 310 -6.38 13.82 4.29
N THR A 311 -7.45 14.42 3.79
CA THR A 311 -8.77 13.78 3.66
C THR A 311 -9.12 13.73 2.17
N PRO A 312 -9.04 12.55 1.52
CA PRO A 312 -9.43 12.45 0.12
C PRO A 312 -10.88 12.90 -0.09
N PRO A 313 -11.21 13.48 -1.25
CA PRO A 313 -12.59 13.87 -1.53
C PRO A 313 -13.49 12.63 -1.62
N ALA A 314 -14.75 12.75 -1.21
CA ALA A 314 -15.67 11.60 -1.08
C ALA A 314 -15.85 10.81 -2.39
N ASN A 315 -15.74 11.46 -3.55
CA ASN A 315 -15.82 10.82 -4.86
C ASN A 315 -14.62 9.91 -5.18
N PHE A 316 -13.50 10.00 -4.45
CA PHE A 316 -12.31 9.18 -4.67
C PHE A 316 -12.53 7.68 -4.38
N PHE A 317 -13.53 7.36 -3.56
CA PHE A 317 -13.93 5.99 -3.20
C PHE A 317 -15.29 5.60 -3.78
N ALA A 318 -15.95 6.49 -4.54
CA ALA A 318 -17.25 6.24 -5.14
C ALA A 318 -17.17 5.17 -6.25
N GLU A 319 -18.32 4.68 -6.70
CA GLU A 319 -18.36 3.71 -7.80
C GLU A 319 -17.64 4.25 -9.04
N ASN A 320 -16.87 3.39 -9.71
CA ASN A 320 -16.07 3.71 -10.90
C ASN A 320 -14.99 4.81 -10.71
N SER A 321 -14.55 5.05 -9.48
CA SER A 321 -13.42 5.94 -9.14
C SER A 321 -12.10 5.19 -8.89
N SER A 322 -11.00 5.93 -8.67
CA SER A 322 -9.64 5.40 -8.48
C SER A 322 -9.49 4.40 -7.34
N ALA A 323 -10.26 4.55 -6.25
CA ALA A 323 -10.27 3.61 -5.11
C ALA A 323 -11.66 3.01 -4.84
N SER A 324 -12.51 2.94 -5.88
CA SER A 324 -13.88 2.41 -5.81
C SER A 324 -13.99 1.11 -5.00
N GLY A 325 -14.91 1.08 -4.04
CA GLY A 325 -15.24 -0.12 -3.27
C GLY A 325 -14.14 -0.62 -2.32
N LEU A 326 -13.09 0.18 -2.07
CA LEU A 326 -12.14 -0.07 -0.99
C LEU A 326 -12.57 0.69 0.26
N GLN A 327 -12.30 0.13 1.44
CA GLN A 327 -12.38 0.85 2.70
C GLN A 327 -11.42 2.05 2.69
N PRO A 328 -11.91 3.29 2.91
CA PRO A 328 -11.06 4.45 3.03
C PRO A 328 -10.02 4.29 4.15
N HIS A 329 -8.76 4.42 3.77
CA HIS A 329 -7.63 4.40 4.69
C HIS A 329 -6.53 5.37 4.23
N GLY A 330 -5.81 5.91 5.20
CA GLY A 330 -4.70 6.83 5.02
C GLY A 330 -3.55 6.51 5.94
N MET A 331 -2.33 6.80 5.49
CA MET A 331 -1.10 6.57 6.21
C MET A 331 -0.25 7.84 6.18
N ILE A 332 0.03 8.37 7.37
CA ILE A 332 0.83 9.59 7.56
C ILE A 332 2.01 9.31 8.48
N PHE A 333 3.06 10.12 8.46
CA PHE A 333 4.10 10.08 9.49
C PHE A 333 3.98 11.30 10.42
N LEU A 334 4.18 11.07 11.72
CA LEU A 334 4.07 12.09 12.74
C LEU A 334 5.37 12.82 13.03
N ASP A 335 6.52 12.20 12.76
CA ASP A 335 7.85 12.76 13.05
C ASP A 335 8.83 12.47 11.90
N ASP A 336 9.72 11.48 12.04
CA ASP A 336 10.67 11.11 10.99
C ASP A 336 9.91 10.67 9.74
N PRO A 337 10.39 11.02 8.53
CA PRO A 337 9.75 10.60 7.29
C PRO A 337 9.90 9.09 7.14
N TRP A 338 8.83 8.39 7.53
CA TRP A 338 8.70 6.92 7.60
C TRP A 338 9.63 6.26 8.62
N GLN A 339 10.94 6.44 8.51
CA GLN A 339 11.93 5.69 9.27
C GLN A 339 12.95 6.60 9.95
N HIS A 340 13.34 6.23 11.18
CA HIS A 340 14.54 6.75 11.82
C HIS A 340 15.82 6.13 11.21
N GLY A 341 16.32 6.76 10.15
CA GLY A 341 17.40 6.20 9.31
C GLY A 341 18.78 6.87 9.45
N TYR A 342 18.91 7.93 10.24
CA TYR A 342 20.16 8.69 10.37
C TYR A 342 20.91 8.36 11.67
N PRO A 343 22.23 8.10 11.61
CA PRO A 343 23.01 7.74 12.79
C PRO A 343 23.27 8.95 13.70
N ASP A 344 23.34 8.71 15.01
CA ASP A 344 23.66 9.70 16.03
C ASP A 344 22.72 10.92 16.07
N THR A 345 21.46 10.74 15.65
CA THR A 345 20.41 11.77 15.71
C THR A 345 19.29 11.38 16.66
N ASP A 346 18.55 12.36 17.14
CA ASP A 346 17.25 12.11 17.77
C ASP A 346 16.19 11.85 16.69
N ILE A 347 15.11 11.15 17.06
CA ILE A 347 13.90 11.12 16.24
C ILE A 347 13.34 12.54 16.18
N ALA A 348 12.88 12.98 15.00
CA ALA A 348 12.33 14.31 14.82
C ALA A 348 11.19 14.64 15.80
N ALA A 349 10.97 15.94 16.03
CA ALA A 349 9.81 16.40 16.77
C ALA A 349 8.52 16.20 15.95
N PRO A 350 7.34 16.10 16.61
CA PRO A 350 6.06 15.99 15.92
C PRO A 350 5.84 17.11 14.89
N LEU A 351 5.40 16.73 13.69
CA LEU A 351 5.12 17.61 12.54
C LEU A 351 3.89 18.50 12.75
N PHE A 352 2.94 18.02 13.56
CA PHE A 352 1.66 18.68 13.78
C PHE A 352 1.51 19.08 15.24
N THR A 353 0.73 20.13 15.48
CA THR A 353 0.27 20.41 16.84
C THR A 353 -0.72 19.34 17.27
N THR A 354 -0.74 19.03 18.56
CA THR A 354 -1.63 18.00 19.12
C THR A 354 -3.11 18.27 18.81
N GLN A 355 -3.56 19.52 18.95
CA GLN A 355 -4.95 19.87 18.63
C GLN A 355 -5.28 19.63 17.16
N ARG A 356 -4.38 20.01 16.24
CA ARG A 356 -4.59 19.80 14.80
C ARG A 356 -4.67 18.31 14.45
N LEU A 357 -3.89 17.46 15.13
CA LEU A 357 -3.96 16.01 14.96
C LEU A 357 -5.28 15.44 15.48
N ILE A 358 -5.75 15.91 16.65
CA ILE A 358 -7.05 15.52 17.21
C ILE A 358 -8.19 15.87 16.26
N ASP A 359 -8.26 17.13 15.80
CA ASP A 359 -9.31 17.61 14.89
C ASP A 359 -9.32 16.80 13.58
N TYR A 360 -8.12 16.46 13.07
CA TYR A 360 -7.97 15.63 11.89
C TYR A 360 -8.48 14.20 12.11
N VAL A 361 -8.08 13.54 13.19
CA VAL A 361 -8.52 12.17 13.49
C VAL A 361 -10.03 12.11 13.72
N GLN A 362 -10.61 13.10 14.41
CA GLN A 362 -12.07 13.23 14.57
C GLN A 362 -12.78 13.38 13.22
N THR A 363 -12.23 14.20 12.31
CA THR A 363 -12.74 14.35 10.94
C THR A 363 -12.67 13.03 10.19
N CYS A 364 -11.57 12.29 10.29
CA CYS A 364 -11.39 11.00 9.65
C CYS A 364 -12.40 9.97 10.18
N ILE A 365 -12.59 9.89 11.50
CA ILE A 365 -13.60 9.03 12.14
C ILE A 365 -15.01 9.33 11.61
N ALA A 366 -15.39 10.62 11.54
CA ALA A 366 -16.70 11.03 11.02
C ALA A 366 -16.92 10.62 9.56
N GLN A 367 -15.84 10.53 8.78
CA GLN A 367 -15.84 10.10 7.38
C GLN A 367 -15.63 8.59 7.19
N LYS A 368 -15.48 7.82 8.29
CA LYS A 368 -15.05 6.42 8.26
C LYS A 368 -13.72 6.21 7.51
N LEU A 369 -12.87 7.22 7.48
CA LEU A 369 -11.51 7.15 6.99
C LEU A 369 -10.62 6.67 8.13
N VAL A 370 -10.04 5.48 7.98
CA VAL A 370 -9.16 4.92 9.00
C VAL A 370 -7.76 5.48 8.78
N ILE A 371 -7.16 6.09 9.80
CA ILE A 371 -5.80 6.64 9.69
C ILE A 371 -4.79 5.79 10.46
N THR A 372 -3.72 5.40 9.77
CA THR A 372 -2.51 4.87 10.38
C THR A 372 -1.48 5.98 10.54
N MET A 373 -0.95 6.14 11.76
CA MET A 373 0.07 7.12 12.08
C MET A 373 1.42 6.45 12.31
N ASN A 374 2.35 6.67 11.40
CA ASN A 374 3.72 6.20 11.54
C ASN A 374 4.48 7.02 12.57
N MET A 375 5.13 6.34 13.51
CA MET A 375 6.05 6.93 14.49
C MET A 375 7.46 6.40 14.23
N GLY A 376 8.44 7.31 14.24
CA GLY A 376 9.85 6.97 14.22
C GLY A 376 10.17 6.04 15.39
N ILE A 377 10.96 5.00 15.10
CA ILE A 377 11.32 3.95 16.05
C ILE A 377 12.80 3.62 15.92
N THR A 378 13.47 3.36 17.04
CA THR A 378 14.87 2.93 17.06
C THR A 378 15.01 1.42 16.94
N GLN A 379 16.24 0.94 16.72
CA GLN A 379 16.51 -0.50 16.63
C GLN A 379 16.06 -1.30 17.87
N ASP A 380 16.07 -0.70 19.05
CA ASP A 380 15.63 -1.30 20.32
C ASP A 380 14.16 -1.02 20.66
N GLY A 381 13.38 -0.49 19.72
CA GLY A 381 11.92 -0.36 19.86
C GLY A 381 11.42 0.92 20.55
N LYS A 382 12.29 1.93 20.73
CA LYS A 382 11.92 3.19 21.39
C LYS A 382 11.44 4.22 20.38
N VAL A 383 10.47 5.02 20.81
CA VAL A 383 9.90 6.13 20.03
C VAL A 383 10.27 7.48 20.65
N SER A 384 10.01 8.57 19.93
CA SER A 384 10.13 9.93 20.46
C SER A 384 9.19 10.13 21.67
N PRO A 385 9.70 10.55 22.85
CA PRO A 385 8.84 10.87 24.00
C PRO A 385 7.82 11.97 23.71
N ALA A 386 8.18 12.94 22.84
CA ALA A 386 7.29 14.02 22.45
C ALA A 386 6.13 13.52 21.56
N THR A 387 6.42 12.63 20.61
CA THR A 387 5.39 12.00 19.77
C THR A 387 4.49 11.08 20.61
N LEU A 388 5.07 10.31 21.53
CA LEU A 388 4.29 9.45 22.44
C LEU A 388 3.34 10.28 23.33
N GLU A 389 3.79 11.42 23.87
CA GLU A 389 2.92 12.29 24.67
C GLU A 389 1.78 12.91 23.85
N GLN A 390 2.06 13.29 22.60
CA GLN A 390 1.01 13.70 21.65
C GLN A 390 -0.01 12.58 21.43
N MET A 391 0.42 11.34 21.28
CA MET A 391 -0.45 10.18 21.11
C MET A 391 -1.26 9.85 22.37
N ARG A 392 -0.69 10.01 23.57
CA ARG A 392 -1.45 9.87 24.84
C ARG A 392 -2.55 10.92 24.95
N THR A 393 -2.27 12.16 24.55
CA THR A 393 -3.29 13.23 24.53
C THR A 393 -4.37 12.93 23.48
N LEU A 394 -3.99 12.45 22.29
CA LEU A 394 -4.94 12.01 21.27
C LEU A 394 -5.84 10.87 21.78
N ARG A 395 -5.26 9.87 22.45
CA ARG A 395 -6.01 8.77 23.05
C ARG A 395 -7.09 9.29 23.98
N GLN A 396 -6.76 10.19 24.91
CA GLN A 396 -7.74 10.77 25.84
C GLN A 396 -8.91 11.41 25.08
N ALA A 397 -8.61 12.20 24.04
CA ALA A 397 -9.64 12.86 23.23
C ALA A 397 -10.52 11.90 22.39
N ILE A 398 -10.02 10.72 22.00
CA ILE A 398 -10.74 9.81 21.08
C ILE A 398 -11.38 8.59 21.77
N ARG A 399 -10.85 8.18 22.92
CA ARG A 399 -11.23 6.94 23.62
C ARG A 399 -11.93 7.17 24.95
N GLU A 400 -11.76 8.33 25.58
CA GLU A 400 -12.32 8.63 26.90
C GLU A 400 -13.53 9.59 26.84
N GLU A 401 -14.01 9.91 25.63
CA GLU A 401 -15.30 10.59 25.38
C GLU A 401 -16.51 9.64 25.39
#